data_AF-A0A2W6YDI2-F1
#
_entry.id   AF-A0A2W6YDI2-F1
#
_cell.length_a   1.000
_cell.length_b   1.000
_cell.length_c   1.000
_cell.angle_alpha   90.00
_cell.angle_beta   90.00
_cell.angle_gamma   90.00
#
_symmetry.space_group_name_H-M   'P 1'
#
loop_
_entity.id
_entity.type
_entity.pdbx_description
1 polymer ?
#
loop_
_entity_poly.entity_id
_entity_poly.type
_entity_poly.pdbx_seq_one_letter_code
_entity_poly.pdbx_strand_id
1 'polypeptide(L)'
;MGTFLAAFFMLEQKIFRWPTLLLIFITYFSGYLYTKYQYDKKKFFKILIFNCICGIFSVILILKNHNEYRLLKWAIIVILGLLYNSFFLEKFIRKIPLLKVFYVGLTWALINSWLILPEFDYPIFLISWLFISALVLPFDIRDMNNDDVVTFPILIGVQKTKFLAYLLVFISGLLGVFYLDLEFEIYFFLTIIITFILIYFSENSNQESYFSFWVESCSGLPLLWLFIHWLIN
;
A
#
# COMPACT_ATOMS: atom_id res chain seq x y z
N MET A 1 7.60 -2.02 0.43
CA MET A 1 6.98 -2.64 -0.76
C MET A 1 6.09 -1.68 -1.56
N GLY A 2 5.28 -0.80 -0.94
CA GLY A 2 4.42 0.16 -1.68
C GLY A 2 5.13 1.07 -2.70
N THR A 3 6.39 1.44 -2.46
CA THR A 3 7.22 2.18 -3.44
C THR A 3 7.42 1.42 -4.75
N PHE A 4 7.52 0.09 -4.71
CA PHE A 4 7.71 -0.73 -5.91
C PHE A 4 6.44 -0.81 -6.74
N LEU A 5 5.27 -0.88 -6.09
CA LEU A 5 3.99 -0.77 -6.80
C LEU A 5 3.85 0.59 -7.50
N ALA A 6 4.23 1.67 -6.83
CA ALA A 6 4.23 2.98 -7.45
C ALA A 6 5.19 3.07 -8.64
N ALA A 7 6.40 2.50 -8.53
CA ALA A 7 7.34 2.41 -9.64
C ALA A 7 6.77 1.61 -10.82
N PHE A 8 6.07 0.51 -10.57
CA PHE A 8 5.39 -0.28 -11.61
C PHE A 8 4.40 0.59 -12.40
N PHE A 9 3.49 1.31 -11.73
CA PHE A 9 2.55 2.21 -12.41
C PHE A 9 3.23 3.43 -13.05
N MET A 10 4.32 3.93 -12.47
CA MET A 10 5.10 5.02 -13.09
C MET A 10 5.75 4.58 -14.42
N LEU A 11 6.19 3.33 -14.51
CA LEU A 11 6.74 2.75 -15.74
C LEU A 11 5.65 2.50 -16.78
N GLU A 12 4.51 1.95 -16.33
CA GLU A 12 3.33 1.70 -17.17
C GLU A 12 2.83 2.99 -17.82
N GLN A 13 2.69 4.05 -17.02
CA GLN A 13 2.30 5.38 -17.51
C GLN A 13 3.42 6.16 -18.21
N LYS A 14 4.63 5.58 -18.37
CA LYS A 14 5.80 6.22 -19.00
C LYS A 14 6.20 7.57 -18.37
N ILE A 15 6.00 7.71 -17.05
CA ILE A 15 6.28 8.93 -16.27
C ILE A 15 7.35 8.72 -15.19
N PHE A 16 8.13 7.64 -15.27
CA PHE A 16 9.11 7.31 -14.23
C PHE A 16 10.12 8.44 -13.99
N ARG A 17 10.27 8.83 -12.71
CA ARG A 17 11.18 9.87 -12.25
C ARG A 17 11.73 9.54 -10.87
N TRP A 18 13.07 9.52 -10.75
CA TRP A 18 13.77 9.25 -9.49
C TRP A 18 13.34 10.16 -8.32
N PRO A 19 13.15 11.48 -8.49
CA PRO A 19 12.69 12.34 -7.41
C PRO A 19 11.31 11.94 -6.86
N THR A 20 10.38 11.54 -7.73
CA THR A 20 9.05 11.08 -7.34
C THR A 20 9.12 9.74 -6.61
N LEU A 21 9.95 8.82 -7.09
CA LEU A 21 10.15 7.53 -6.42
C LEU A 21 10.73 7.72 -5.01
N LEU A 22 11.74 8.59 -4.89
CA LEU A 22 12.37 8.93 -3.61
C LEU A 22 11.37 9.59 -2.65
N LEU A 23 10.53 10.51 -3.14
CA LEU A 23 9.45 11.12 -2.37
C LEU A 23 8.51 10.04 -1.78
N ILE A 24 8.10 9.08 -2.60
CA ILE A 24 7.20 7.99 -2.18
C ILE A 24 7.89 7.07 -1.17
N PHE A 25 9.15 6.72 -1.40
CA PHE A 25 9.95 5.94 -0.45
C PHE A 25 10.02 6.63 0.91
N ILE A 26 10.38 7.92 0.94
CA ILE A 26 10.48 8.69 2.18
C ILE A 26 9.12 8.78 2.87
N THR A 27 8.04 9.00 2.11
CA THR A 27 6.67 9.07 2.65
C THR A 27 6.28 7.76 3.34
N TYR A 28 6.45 6.60 2.70
CA TYR A 28 6.15 5.31 3.32
C TYR A 28 7.08 5.00 4.50
N PHE A 29 8.39 5.24 4.35
CA PHE A 29 9.38 4.89 5.37
C PHE A 29 9.18 5.71 6.66
N SER A 30 9.01 7.02 6.51
CA SER A 30 8.75 7.94 7.62
C SER A 30 7.43 7.61 8.34
N GLY A 31 6.35 7.37 7.57
CA GLY A 31 5.05 6.93 8.10
C GLY A 31 5.10 5.58 8.84
N TYR A 32 5.83 4.60 8.30
CA TYR A 32 6.05 3.31 8.98
C TYR A 32 6.78 3.49 10.32
N LEU A 33 7.87 4.27 10.32
CA LEU A 33 8.62 4.54 11.55
C LEU A 33 7.77 5.27 12.59
N TYR A 34 6.98 6.26 12.17
CA TYR A 34 6.04 6.94 13.04
C TYR A 34 5.04 5.94 13.66
N THR A 35 4.32 5.20 12.83
CA THR A 35 3.27 4.30 13.30
C THR A 35 3.79 3.19 14.22
N LYS A 36 4.99 2.66 13.95
CA LYS A 36 5.65 1.63 14.75
C LYS A 36 6.13 2.11 16.12
N TYR A 37 6.65 3.33 16.21
CA TYR A 37 7.33 3.83 17.41
C TYR A 37 6.58 4.94 18.15
N GLN A 38 5.38 5.33 17.71
CA GLN A 38 4.61 6.42 18.34
C GLN A 38 4.30 6.22 19.84
N TYR A 39 4.23 4.97 20.31
CA TYR A 39 4.00 4.66 21.73
C TYR A 39 5.28 4.38 22.52
N ASP A 40 6.45 4.32 21.87
CA ASP A 40 7.75 4.15 22.53
C ASP A 40 8.30 5.52 22.96
N LYS A 41 8.04 5.91 24.22
CA LYS A 41 8.46 7.23 24.77
C LYS A 41 9.94 7.55 24.56
N LYS A 42 10.84 6.56 24.54
CA LYS A 42 12.28 6.79 24.39
C LYS A 42 12.67 7.11 22.95
N LYS A 43 12.03 6.44 21.99
CA LYS A 43 12.32 6.60 20.56
C LYS A 43 11.47 7.66 19.89
N PHE A 44 10.25 7.89 20.38
CA PHE A 44 9.25 8.69 19.71
C PHE A 44 9.74 10.10 19.35
N PHE A 45 10.40 10.80 20.28
CA PHE A 45 10.93 12.14 20.02
C PHE A 45 11.96 12.16 18.88
N LYS A 46 12.86 11.16 18.83
CA LYS A 46 13.84 11.02 17.74
C LYS A 46 13.16 10.73 16.41
N ILE A 47 12.14 9.88 16.42
CA ILE A 47 11.32 9.57 15.25
C ILE A 47 10.54 10.79 14.77
N LEU A 48 10.04 11.64 15.67
CA LEU A 48 9.35 12.87 15.30
C LEU A 48 10.30 13.86 14.62
N ILE A 49 11.50 14.07 15.16
CA ILE A 49 12.54 14.89 14.50
C ILE A 49 12.88 14.34 13.11
N PHE A 50 13.08 13.02 13.00
CA PHE A 50 13.35 12.37 11.72
C PHE A 50 12.19 12.57 10.72
N ASN A 51 10.93 12.44 11.16
CA ASN A 51 9.75 12.69 10.33
C ASN A 51 9.67 14.16 9.88
N CYS A 52 9.98 15.12 10.75
CA CYS A 52 10.03 16.54 10.37
C CYS A 52 11.10 16.80 9.31
N ILE A 53 12.29 16.21 9.45
CA ILE A 53 13.36 16.31 8.44
C ILE A 53 12.91 15.68 7.11
N CYS A 54 12.30 14.49 7.15
CA CYS A 54 11.74 13.83 5.97
C CYS A 54 10.64 14.68 5.31
N GLY A 55 9.79 15.33 6.10
CA GLY A 55 8.74 16.22 5.62
C GLY A 55 9.33 17.44 4.91
N ILE A 56 10.30 18.13 5.52
CA ILE A 56 11.01 19.26 4.90
C ILE A 56 11.69 18.82 3.60
N PHE A 57 12.39 17.69 3.61
CA PHE A 57 13.05 17.16 2.43
C PHE A 57 12.05 16.80 1.32
N SER A 58 10.89 16.23 1.67
CA SER A 58 9.79 15.93 0.74
C SER A 58 9.24 17.21 0.10
N VAL A 59 9.02 18.27 0.89
CA VAL A 59 8.59 19.58 0.38
C VAL A 59 9.64 20.14 -0.59
N ILE A 60 10.92 20.11 -0.23
CA ILE A 60 12.01 20.57 -1.11
C ILE A 60 12.06 19.77 -2.42
N LEU A 61 11.93 18.44 -2.35
CA LEU A 61 11.88 17.57 -3.53
C LEU A 61 10.73 17.95 -4.45
N ILE A 62 9.54 18.19 -3.89
CA ILE A 62 8.35 18.58 -4.65
C ILE A 62 8.56 19.95 -5.29
N LEU A 63 8.97 20.97 -4.54
CA LEU A 63 9.14 22.33 -5.05
C LEU A 63 10.23 22.43 -6.14
N LYS A 64 11.28 21.60 -6.07
CA LYS A 64 12.35 21.59 -7.08
C LYS A 64 12.01 20.81 -8.36
N ASN A 65 11.13 19.81 -8.30
CA ASN A 65 10.91 18.89 -9.42
C ASN A 65 9.48 18.89 -9.95
N HIS A 66 8.54 19.52 -9.24
CA HIS A 66 7.11 19.47 -9.47
C HIS A 66 6.44 20.83 -9.18
N ASN A 67 5.12 20.83 -8.98
CA ASN A 67 4.30 22.03 -8.79
C ASN A 67 3.60 22.03 -7.42
N GLU A 68 3.01 23.17 -7.08
CA GLU A 68 2.22 23.36 -5.85
C GLU A 68 1.02 22.40 -5.74
N TYR A 69 0.43 22.00 -6.87
CA TYR A 69 -0.65 21.00 -6.88
C TYR A 69 -0.16 19.66 -6.32
N ARG A 70 1.05 19.22 -6.66
CA ARG A 70 1.61 17.97 -6.13
C ARG A 70 1.91 18.05 -4.63
N LEU A 71 2.28 19.24 -4.13
CA LEU A 71 2.42 19.49 -2.70
C LEU A 71 1.08 19.30 -1.98
N LEU A 72 -0.01 19.83 -2.54
CA LEU A 72 -1.35 19.66 -1.98
C LEU A 72 -1.78 18.18 -1.96
N LYS A 73 -1.59 17.45 -3.08
CA LYS A 73 -1.89 16.00 -3.15
C LYS A 73 -1.13 15.22 -2.07
N TRP A 74 0.17 15.48 -1.97
CA TRP A 74 1.02 14.83 -0.98
C TRP A 74 0.59 15.16 0.45
N ALA A 75 0.31 16.43 0.76
CA ALA A 75 -0.16 16.85 2.07
C ALA A 75 -1.49 16.16 2.46
N ILE A 76 -2.44 16.06 1.53
CA ILE A 76 -3.70 15.34 1.75
C ILE A 76 -3.44 13.86 2.08
N ILE A 77 -2.58 13.18 1.30
CA ILE A 77 -2.24 11.77 1.55
C ILE A 77 -1.55 11.59 2.90
N VAL A 78 -0.64 12.49 3.30
CA VAL A 78 0.02 12.46 4.61
C VAL A 78 -1.00 12.64 5.73
N ILE A 79 -1.93 13.59 5.60
CA ILE A 79 -3.02 13.80 6.58
C ILE A 79 -3.88 12.54 6.68
N LEU A 80 -4.27 11.94 5.56
CA LEU A 80 -5.01 10.68 5.54
C LEU A 80 -4.24 9.57 6.26
N GLY A 81 -2.93 9.47 6.05
CA GLY A 81 -2.06 8.54 6.77
C GLY A 81 -2.03 8.76 8.29
N LEU A 82 -1.98 10.02 8.74
CA LEU A 82 -2.03 10.36 10.16
C LEU A 82 -3.40 10.01 10.79
N LEU A 83 -4.50 10.24 10.07
CA LEU A 83 -5.85 9.88 10.51
C LEU A 83 -6.04 8.36 10.73
N TYR A 84 -5.17 7.53 10.13
CA TYR A 84 -5.25 6.09 10.29
C TYR A 84 -5.01 5.63 11.74
N ASN A 85 -3.92 6.09 12.36
CA ASN A 85 -3.46 5.57 13.65
C ASN A 85 -2.42 6.52 14.31
N SER A 86 -2.85 7.71 14.71
CA SER A 86 -2.00 8.69 15.42
C SER A 86 -2.35 8.77 16.91
N PHE A 87 -1.34 8.81 17.78
CA PHE A 87 -1.47 8.83 19.24
C PHE A 87 -2.29 9.99 19.81
N PHE A 88 -2.42 11.11 19.06
CA PHE A 88 -3.14 12.31 19.49
C PHE A 88 -4.64 12.27 19.12
N LEU A 89 -5.09 11.25 18.39
CA LEU A 89 -6.49 11.08 18.03
C LEU A 89 -7.19 10.20 19.05
N GLU A 90 -8.32 10.68 19.60
CA GLU A 90 -9.18 9.86 20.48
C GLU A 90 -9.88 8.73 19.71
N LYS A 91 -10.30 9.02 18.48
CA LYS A 91 -10.83 8.06 17.52
C LYS A 91 -10.02 8.16 16.24
N PHE A 92 -9.46 7.04 15.81
CA PHE A 92 -8.69 6.93 14.58
C PHE A 92 -9.20 5.74 13.76
N ILE A 93 -8.93 5.74 12.46
CA ILE A 93 -9.63 4.87 11.51
C ILE A 93 -9.34 3.40 11.74
N ARG A 94 -8.15 3.06 12.27
CA ARG A 94 -7.81 1.69 12.69
C ARG A 94 -8.77 1.12 13.74
N LYS A 95 -9.50 1.94 14.50
CA LYS A 95 -10.49 1.48 15.49
C LYS A 95 -11.92 1.36 14.93
N ILE A 96 -12.14 1.69 13.65
CA ILE A 96 -13.44 1.53 13.00
C ILE A 96 -13.54 0.10 12.42
N PRO A 97 -14.53 -0.72 12.83
CA PRO A 97 -14.69 -2.08 12.32
C PRO A 97 -14.73 -2.14 10.79
N LEU A 98 -14.04 -3.13 10.22
CA LEU A 98 -13.98 -3.44 8.78
C LEU A 98 -13.35 -2.36 7.87
N LEU A 99 -13.43 -1.08 8.22
CA LEU A 99 -12.98 0.04 7.40
C LEU A 99 -11.45 0.09 7.27
N LYS A 100 -10.72 -0.39 8.29
CA LYS A 100 -9.25 -0.27 8.34
C LYS A 100 -8.56 -0.84 7.10
N VAL A 101 -9.08 -1.95 6.56
CA VAL A 101 -8.53 -2.65 5.38
C VAL A 101 -8.61 -1.77 4.14
N PHE A 102 -9.81 -1.25 3.85
CA PHE A 102 -10.06 -0.39 2.69
C PHE A 102 -9.37 0.96 2.81
N TYR A 103 -9.17 1.45 4.02
CA TYR A 103 -8.48 2.72 4.24
C TYR A 103 -6.97 2.63 3.96
N VAL A 104 -6.33 1.51 4.35
CA VAL A 104 -4.93 1.25 3.94
C VAL A 104 -4.84 1.20 2.42
N GLY A 105 -5.74 0.45 1.77
CA GLY A 105 -5.85 0.42 0.31
C GLY A 105 -6.01 1.81 -0.30
N LEU A 106 -6.86 2.66 0.28
CA LEU A 106 -7.15 4.02 -0.22
C LEU A 106 -5.88 4.86 -0.26
N THR A 107 -5.11 4.89 0.83
CA THR A 107 -3.88 5.70 0.91
C THR A 107 -2.83 5.27 -0.13
N TRP A 108 -2.69 3.97 -0.38
CA TRP A 108 -1.77 3.45 -1.39
C TRP A 108 -2.27 3.72 -2.81
N ALA A 109 -3.57 3.55 -3.04
CA ALA A 109 -4.19 3.82 -4.33
C ALA A 109 -4.06 5.30 -4.72
N LEU A 110 -4.24 6.24 -3.77
CA LEU A 110 -4.03 7.67 -4.03
C LEU A 110 -2.58 8.00 -4.39
N ILE A 111 -1.60 7.29 -3.85
CA ILE A 111 -0.21 7.45 -4.29
C ILE A 111 -0.07 7.03 -5.77
N ASN A 112 -0.59 5.86 -6.13
CA ASN A 112 -0.42 5.28 -7.47
C ASN A 112 -1.27 5.97 -8.55
N SER A 113 -2.43 6.52 -8.21
CA SER A 113 -3.39 7.06 -9.18
C SER A 113 -3.50 8.58 -9.19
N TRP A 114 -2.99 9.25 -8.15
CA TRP A 114 -3.18 10.69 -8.00
C TRP A 114 -1.88 11.43 -7.75
N LEU A 115 -1.04 10.96 -6.82
CA LEU A 115 0.21 11.64 -6.48
C LEU A 115 1.19 11.64 -7.65
N ILE A 116 1.39 10.49 -8.29
CA ILE A 116 2.36 10.34 -9.39
C ILE A 116 1.89 10.99 -10.69
N LEU A 117 0.57 11.14 -10.88
CA LEU A 117 -0.04 11.64 -12.12
C LEU A 117 -0.42 13.14 -12.04
N PRO A 118 -0.58 13.81 -13.19
CA PRO A 118 -1.13 15.17 -13.24
C PRO A 118 -2.60 15.20 -12.80
N GLU A 119 -3.39 14.27 -13.32
CA GLU A 119 -4.81 14.10 -13.04
C GLU A 119 -5.05 12.80 -12.27
N PHE A 120 -6.28 12.59 -11.81
CA PHE A 120 -6.66 11.36 -11.10
C PHE A 120 -6.98 10.26 -12.11
N ASP A 121 -6.31 9.12 -12.00
CA ASP A 121 -6.56 7.95 -12.84
C ASP A 121 -7.46 6.94 -12.14
N TYR A 122 -8.73 6.86 -12.59
CA TYR A 122 -9.73 6.00 -11.97
C TYR A 122 -9.42 4.49 -12.13
N PRO A 123 -8.99 3.99 -13.30
CA PRO A 123 -8.55 2.60 -13.44
C PRO A 123 -7.42 2.19 -12.48
N ILE A 124 -6.30 2.93 -12.46
CA ILE A 124 -5.16 2.64 -11.57
C ILE A 124 -5.58 2.74 -10.11
N PHE A 125 -6.48 3.67 -9.79
CA PHE A 125 -7.03 3.78 -8.44
C PHE A 125 -7.75 2.49 -8.05
N LEU A 126 -8.70 2.02 -8.86
CA LEU A 126 -9.48 0.82 -8.54
C LEU A 126 -8.61 -0.43 -8.48
N ILE A 127 -7.69 -0.61 -9.44
CA ILE A 127 -6.73 -1.71 -9.44
C ILE A 127 -5.92 -1.69 -8.13
N SER A 128 -5.29 -0.56 -7.81
CA SER A 128 -4.48 -0.43 -6.60
C SER A 128 -5.31 -0.62 -5.33
N TRP A 129 -6.50 -0.04 -5.27
CA TRP A 129 -7.35 -0.05 -4.08
C TRP A 129 -7.82 -1.46 -3.75
N LEU A 130 -8.31 -2.20 -4.75
CA LEU A 130 -8.77 -3.57 -4.59
C LEU A 130 -7.61 -4.51 -4.27
N PHE A 131 -6.49 -4.41 -5.00
CA PHE A 131 -5.32 -5.24 -4.79
C PHE A 131 -4.73 -5.08 -3.39
N ILE A 132 -4.49 -3.84 -2.95
CA ILE A 132 -3.91 -3.59 -1.62
C ILE A 132 -4.91 -3.95 -0.52
N SER A 133 -6.21 -3.65 -0.68
CA SER A 133 -7.21 -4.08 0.31
C SER A 133 -7.22 -5.60 0.46
N ALA A 134 -7.08 -6.35 -0.63
CA ALA A 134 -6.99 -7.80 -0.57
C ALA A 134 -5.74 -8.30 0.16
N LEU A 135 -4.58 -7.67 -0.09
CA LEU A 135 -3.33 -8.02 0.59
C LEU A 135 -3.36 -7.75 2.11
N VAL A 136 -4.21 -6.83 2.57
CA VAL A 136 -4.35 -6.53 4.00
C VAL A 136 -5.22 -7.57 4.72
N LEU A 137 -6.15 -8.25 4.05
CA LEU A 137 -7.04 -9.24 4.68
C LEU A 137 -6.29 -10.45 5.30
N PRO A 138 -5.21 -11.00 4.71
CA PRO A 138 -4.34 -11.95 5.38
C PRO A 138 -3.78 -11.47 6.73
N PHE A 139 -3.44 -10.17 6.84
CA PHE A 139 -2.96 -9.62 8.13
C PHE A 139 -4.08 -9.59 9.16
N ASP A 140 -5.33 -9.34 8.76
CA ASP A 140 -6.47 -9.50 9.66
C ASP A 140 -6.63 -10.96 10.13
N ILE A 141 -6.40 -11.95 9.26
CA ILE A 141 -6.44 -13.38 9.65
C ILE A 141 -5.36 -13.69 10.69
N ARG A 142 -4.14 -13.15 10.50
CA ARG A 142 -3.04 -13.26 11.46
C ARG A 142 -3.40 -12.64 12.81
N ASP A 143 -4.02 -11.47 12.80
CA ASP A 143 -4.21 -10.66 14.01
C ASP A 143 -5.54 -10.93 14.73
N MET A 144 -6.43 -11.77 14.18
CA MET A 144 -7.80 -11.95 14.66
C MET A 144 -7.95 -12.32 16.14
N ASN A 145 -6.95 -12.97 16.76
CA ASN A 145 -6.97 -13.35 18.17
C ASN A 145 -6.48 -12.24 19.11
N ASN A 146 -5.86 -11.19 18.57
CA ASN A 146 -5.28 -10.07 19.31
C ASN A 146 -5.93 -8.72 18.97
N ASP A 147 -6.83 -8.68 17.98
CA ASP A 147 -7.50 -7.46 17.53
C ASP A 147 -8.56 -7.00 18.55
N ASP A 148 -8.46 -5.75 19.01
CA ASP A 148 -9.45 -5.14 19.92
C ASP A 148 -10.74 -4.68 19.21
N VAL A 149 -10.85 -4.89 17.90
CA VAL A 149 -11.92 -4.37 17.03
C VAL A 149 -12.37 -5.46 16.08
N VAL A 150 -13.67 -5.50 15.78
CA VAL A 150 -14.24 -6.48 14.86
C VAL A 150 -13.64 -6.32 13.46
N THR A 151 -12.93 -7.36 13.01
CA THR A 151 -12.37 -7.51 11.66
C THR A 151 -13.15 -8.54 10.85
N PHE A 152 -12.85 -8.64 9.54
CA PHE A 152 -13.48 -9.64 8.68
C PHE A 152 -13.34 -11.08 9.21
N PRO A 153 -12.16 -11.58 9.60
CA PRO A 153 -12.06 -12.95 10.10
C PRO A 153 -12.81 -13.16 11.42
N ILE A 154 -12.94 -12.14 12.26
CA ILE A 154 -13.77 -12.19 13.48
C ILE A 154 -15.27 -12.24 13.10
N LEU A 155 -15.70 -11.44 12.12
CA LEU A 155 -17.11 -11.29 11.74
C LEU A 155 -17.64 -12.45 10.89
N ILE A 156 -16.89 -12.85 9.85
CA ILE A 156 -17.34 -13.81 8.82
C ILE A 156 -16.51 -15.10 8.81
N GLY A 157 -15.48 -15.20 9.66
CA GLY A 157 -14.57 -16.35 9.71
C GLY A 157 -13.43 -16.26 8.69
N VAL A 158 -12.40 -17.08 8.91
CA VAL A 158 -11.19 -17.14 8.07
C VAL A 158 -11.53 -17.47 6.61
N GLN A 159 -12.34 -18.50 6.36
CA GLN A 159 -12.62 -18.97 5.00
C GLN A 159 -13.37 -17.94 4.16
N LYS A 160 -14.39 -17.26 4.73
CA LYS A 160 -15.10 -16.19 4.00
C LYS A 160 -14.24 -14.95 3.81
N THR A 161 -13.30 -14.69 4.73
CA THR A 161 -12.30 -13.62 4.57
C THR A 161 -11.35 -13.90 3.42
N LYS A 162 -10.88 -15.15 3.27
CA LYS A 162 -10.11 -15.57 2.09
C LYS A 162 -10.90 -15.40 0.80
N PHE A 163 -12.18 -15.79 0.79
CA PHE A 163 -13.05 -15.59 -0.37
C PHE A 163 -13.21 -14.10 -0.74
N LEU A 164 -13.39 -13.23 0.25
CA LEU A 164 -13.41 -11.78 0.01
C LEU A 164 -12.08 -11.30 -0.59
N ALA A 165 -10.93 -11.74 -0.05
CA ALA A 165 -9.63 -11.39 -0.60
C ALA A 165 -9.48 -11.87 -2.05
N TYR A 166 -9.90 -13.10 -2.37
CA TYR A 166 -9.91 -13.60 -3.75
C TYR A 166 -10.78 -12.77 -4.67
N LEU A 167 -11.98 -12.39 -4.25
CA LEU A 167 -12.86 -11.55 -5.04
C LEU A 167 -12.21 -10.21 -5.36
N LEU A 168 -11.60 -9.56 -4.36
CA LEU A 168 -10.91 -8.28 -4.55
C LEU A 168 -9.71 -8.39 -5.49
N VAL A 169 -8.84 -9.40 -5.31
CA VAL A 169 -7.70 -9.63 -6.23
C VAL A 169 -8.19 -9.98 -7.63
N PHE A 170 -9.23 -10.81 -7.76
CA PHE A 170 -9.80 -11.20 -9.05
C PHE A 170 -10.30 -9.98 -9.82
N ILE A 171 -11.12 -9.13 -9.18
CA ILE A 171 -11.63 -7.91 -9.81
C ILE A 171 -10.47 -6.98 -10.16
N SER A 172 -9.47 -6.83 -9.28
CA SER A 172 -8.27 -6.05 -9.60
C SER A 172 -7.55 -6.57 -10.84
N GLY A 173 -7.42 -7.89 -10.99
CA GLY A 173 -6.81 -8.51 -12.16
C GLY A 173 -7.62 -8.30 -13.43
N LEU A 174 -8.94 -8.47 -13.34
CA LEU A 174 -9.84 -8.23 -14.44
C LEU A 174 -9.75 -6.78 -14.93
N LEU A 175 -9.68 -5.81 -14.02
CA LEU A 175 -9.41 -4.42 -14.38
C LEU A 175 -8.03 -4.25 -15.03
N GLY A 176 -7.01 -4.97 -14.53
CA GLY A 176 -5.68 -5.01 -15.15
C GLY A 176 -5.72 -5.40 -16.63
N VAL A 177 -6.50 -6.43 -16.98
CA VAL A 177 -6.71 -6.89 -18.37
C VAL A 177 -7.31 -5.81 -19.27
N PHE A 178 -8.20 -4.97 -18.72
CA PHE A 178 -8.89 -3.96 -19.51
C PHE A 178 -8.12 -2.64 -19.66
N TYR A 179 -7.25 -2.32 -18.70
CA TYR A 179 -6.71 -0.97 -18.56
C TYR A 179 -5.19 -0.86 -18.56
N LEU A 180 -4.44 -1.95 -18.38
CA LEU A 180 -2.97 -1.92 -18.45
C LEU A 180 -2.49 -2.30 -19.85
N ASP A 181 -1.35 -1.74 -20.25
CA ASP A 181 -0.61 -2.22 -21.43
C ASP A 181 -0.27 -3.72 -21.27
N LEU A 182 -0.32 -4.48 -22.37
CA LEU A 182 -0.19 -5.95 -22.38
C LEU A 182 1.02 -6.47 -21.58
N GLU A 183 2.17 -5.81 -21.67
CA GLU A 183 3.37 -6.18 -20.90
C GLU A 183 3.10 -6.10 -19.38
N PHE A 184 2.50 -5.01 -18.91
CA PHE A 184 2.20 -4.76 -17.51
C PHE A 184 1.06 -5.64 -17.01
N GLU A 185 0.04 -5.88 -17.84
CA GLU A 185 -1.03 -6.84 -17.58
C GLU A 185 -0.45 -8.21 -17.24
N ILE A 186 0.44 -8.75 -18.08
CA ILE A 186 1.03 -10.08 -17.89
C ILE A 186 1.74 -10.18 -16.54
N TYR A 187 2.56 -9.19 -16.18
CA TYR A 187 3.28 -9.20 -14.91
C TYR A 187 2.40 -8.98 -13.69
N PHE A 188 1.33 -8.21 -13.85
CA PHE A 188 0.30 -8.09 -12.82
C PHE A 188 -0.47 -9.40 -12.65
N PHE A 189 -0.79 -10.10 -13.74
CA PHE A 189 -1.45 -11.41 -13.71
C PHE A 189 -0.59 -12.48 -13.03
N LEU A 190 0.72 -12.55 -13.31
CA LEU A 190 1.64 -13.43 -12.60
C LEU A 190 1.66 -13.14 -11.09
N THR A 191 1.64 -11.87 -10.71
CA THR A 191 1.54 -11.45 -9.31
C THR A 191 0.23 -11.91 -8.67
N ILE A 192 -0.87 -11.86 -9.41
CA ILE A 192 -2.18 -12.32 -8.94
C ILE A 192 -2.14 -13.81 -8.62
N ILE A 193 -1.55 -14.65 -9.48
CA ILE A 193 -1.42 -16.10 -9.23
C ILE A 193 -0.70 -16.34 -7.91
N ILE A 194 0.44 -15.69 -7.68
CA ILE A 194 1.19 -15.81 -6.42
C ILE A 194 0.37 -15.32 -5.22
N THR A 195 -0.33 -14.20 -5.39
CA THR A 195 -1.19 -13.64 -4.35
C THR A 195 -2.32 -14.59 -3.96
N PHE A 196 -2.95 -15.27 -4.94
CA PHE A 196 -3.97 -16.30 -4.69
C PHE A 196 -3.42 -17.46 -3.86
N ILE A 197 -2.21 -17.93 -4.20
CA ILE A 197 -1.53 -19.00 -3.45
C ILE A 197 -1.27 -18.55 -2.01
N LEU A 198 -0.80 -17.32 -1.79
CA LEU A 198 -0.55 -16.83 -0.44
C LEU A 198 -1.83 -16.55 0.36
N ILE A 199 -2.93 -16.14 -0.27
CA ILE A 199 -4.22 -16.05 0.41
C ILE A 199 -4.70 -17.46 0.83
N TYR A 200 -4.49 -18.48 -0.01
CA TYR A 200 -4.91 -19.85 0.28
C TYR A 200 -4.28 -20.38 1.56
N PHE A 201 -2.96 -20.22 1.68
CA PHE A 201 -2.21 -20.72 2.84
C PHE A 201 -2.25 -19.78 4.06
N SER A 202 -2.97 -18.65 4.01
CA SER A 202 -3.06 -17.71 5.14
C SER A 202 -3.90 -18.26 6.29
N GLU A 203 -3.27 -18.60 7.40
CA GLU A 203 -3.89 -19.08 8.63
C GLU A 203 -3.36 -18.29 9.83
N ASN A 204 -4.17 -18.20 10.89
CA ASN A 204 -3.76 -17.48 12.11
C ASN A 204 -2.46 -18.03 12.72
N SER A 205 -2.20 -19.34 12.56
CA SER A 205 -1.03 -20.03 13.08
C SER A 205 0.26 -19.84 12.26
N ASN A 206 0.21 -19.18 11.10
CA ASN A 206 1.43 -18.93 10.33
C ASN A 206 2.35 -17.94 11.05
N GLN A 207 3.65 -18.07 10.81
CA GLN A 207 4.67 -17.18 11.37
C GLN A 207 4.50 -15.74 10.86
N GLU A 208 4.95 -14.76 11.64
CA GLU A 208 4.88 -13.33 11.25
C GLU A 208 5.51 -13.06 9.87
N SER A 209 6.63 -13.74 9.57
CA SER A 209 7.35 -13.65 8.28
C SER A 209 6.49 -14.06 7.07
N TYR A 210 5.50 -14.92 7.25
CA TYR A 210 4.54 -15.24 6.20
C TYR A 210 3.83 -13.97 5.70
N PHE A 211 3.42 -13.12 6.63
CA PHE A 211 2.67 -11.92 6.30
C PHE A 211 3.61 -10.75 5.96
N SER A 212 4.57 -10.46 6.83
CA SER A 212 5.45 -9.29 6.68
C SER A 212 6.48 -9.42 5.57
N PHE A 213 6.85 -10.65 5.16
CA PHE A 213 7.73 -10.87 4.03
C PHE A 213 6.95 -11.35 2.80
N TRP A 214 6.31 -12.52 2.85
CA TRP A 214 5.73 -13.13 1.64
C TRP A 214 4.50 -12.37 1.11
N VAL A 215 3.47 -12.18 1.95
CA VAL A 215 2.26 -11.46 1.54
C VAL A 215 2.57 -10.01 1.18
N GLU A 216 3.35 -9.29 2.00
CA GLU A 216 3.69 -7.90 1.72
C GLU A 216 4.48 -7.72 0.41
N SER A 217 5.38 -8.67 0.09
CA SER A 217 6.18 -8.65 -1.14
C SER A 217 5.33 -8.71 -2.41
N CYS A 218 4.10 -9.22 -2.34
CA CYS A 218 3.20 -9.25 -3.50
C CYS A 218 2.92 -7.85 -4.07
N SER A 219 2.98 -6.79 -3.24
CA SER A 219 2.87 -5.41 -3.74
C SER A 219 4.10 -4.95 -4.54
N GLY A 220 5.26 -5.60 -4.37
CA GLY A 220 6.47 -5.32 -5.16
C GLY A 220 6.70 -6.28 -6.33
N LEU A 221 6.03 -7.43 -6.36
CA LEU A 221 6.21 -8.46 -7.40
C LEU A 221 5.99 -7.96 -8.84
N PRO A 222 4.99 -7.12 -9.17
CA PRO A 222 4.78 -6.67 -10.55
C PRO A 222 6.02 -6.01 -11.14
N LEU A 223 6.70 -5.17 -10.36
CA LEU A 223 7.96 -4.54 -10.75
C LEU A 223 9.12 -5.54 -10.86
N LEU A 224 9.18 -6.52 -9.95
CA LEU A 224 10.23 -7.53 -9.97
C LEU A 224 10.16 -8.39 -11.23
N TRP A 225 8.97 -8.73 -11.70
CA TRP A 225 8.80 -9.46 -12.96
C TRP A 225 9.29 -8.65 -14.18
N LEU A 226 8.97 -7.35 -14.24
CA LEU A 226 9.48 -6.44 -15.27
C LEU A 226 11.02 -6.44 -15.29
N PHE A 227 11.65 -6.27 -14.13
CA PHE A 227 13.11 -6.26 -14.05
C PHE A 227 13.74 -7.60 -14.45
N ILE A 228 13.14 -8.72 -14.07
CA ILE A 228 13.60 -10.05 -14.48
C ILE A 228 13.53 -10.17 -16.01
N HIS A 229 12.44 -9.71 -16.62
CA HIS A 229 12.30 -9.73 -18.08
C HIS A 229 13.38 -8.90 -18.78
N TRP A 230 13.64 -7.68 -18.32
CA TRP A 230 14.67 -6.80 -18.90
C TRP A 230 16.11 -7.29 -18.65
N LEU A 231 16.34 -8.18 -17.68
CA LEU A 231 17.66 -8.78 -17.46
C LEU A 231 17.93 -9.97 -18.40
N ILE A 232 16.87 -10.61 -18.90
CA ILE A 232 16.96 -11.82 -19.74
C ILE A 232 16.96 -11.46 -21.23
N ASN A 233 16.38 -10.32 -21.60
CA ASN A 233 16.31 -9.79 -22.96
C ASN A 233 17.29 -8.64 -23.18
#